data_AF-A0A660VX82-F1
#
_entry.id   AF-A0A660VX82-F1
#
_cell.length_a   1.000
_cell.length_b   1.000
_cell.length_c   1.000
_cell.angle_alpha   90.00
_cell.angle_beta   90.00
_cell.angle_gamma   90.00
#
_symmetry.space_group_name_H-M   'P 1'
#
loop_
_entity.id
_entity.type
_entity.pdbx_description
1 polymer ?
#
loop_
_entity_poly.entity_id
_entity_poly.type
_entity_poly.pdbx_seq_one_letter_code
_entity_poly.pdbx_strand_id
1 'polypeptide(L)'
;MKILLTITAVLALGLGSCSGETADDTSESQASHTLGAMGMTVVHLHDTIARCGCAIEEVGECGNYVQIDGSFVELTNSKKLGLGEMAWCGQDGVRVQTAGELSDGGYVAAELTPID
;
A
#
# COMPACT_ATOMS: atom_id res chain seq x y z
N MET A 1 -16.56 -58.93 -0.83
CA MET A 1 -17.41 -59.16 0.37
C MET A 1 -16.89 -58.29 1.51
N LYS A 2 -17.82 -57.64 2.24
CA LYS A 2 -17.67 -56.98 3.56
C LYS A 2 -16.97 -55.59 3.55
N ILE A 3 -17.75 -54.49 3.57
CA ILE A 3 -18.37 -53.79 4.72
C ILE A 3 -17.34 -52.84 5.37
N LEU A 4 -17.37 -51.55 5.05
CA LEU A 4 -18.12 -50.46 5.72
C LEU A 4 -17.52 -50.13 7.11
N LEU A 5 -16.91 -48.95 7.24
CA LEU A 5 -16.99 -48.19 8.48
C LEU A 5 -16.71 -46.70 8.25
N THR A 6 -17.82 -45.96 8.19
CA THR A 6 -17.95 -44.52 8.34
C THR A 6 -17.52 -44.12 9.74
N ILE A 7 -16.64 -43.12 9.89
CA ILE A 7 -16.49 -42.37 11.14
C ILE A 7 -16.47 -40.89 10.79
N THR A 8 -17.63 -40.28 10.96
CA THR A 8 -17.83 -38.84 11.06
C THR A 8 -17.37 -38.42 12.45
N ALA A 9 -16.34 -37.57 12.54
CA ALA A 9 -15.99 -36.87 13.77
C ALA A 9 -16.22 -35.37 13.54
N VAL A 10 -17.40 -34.90 13.97
CA VAL A 10 -17.66 -33.49 14.23
C VAL A 10 -16.91 -33.14 15.51
N LEU A 11 -15.91 -32.25 15.42
CA LEU A 11 -15.33 -31.61 16.59
C LEU A 11 -15.69 -30.13 16.56
N ALA A 12 -16.54 -29.76 17.50
CA ALA A 12 -16.99 -28.41 17.75
C ALA A 12 -15.98 -27.62 18.60
N LEU A 13 -15.90 -26.32 18.31
CA LEU A 13 -15.73 -25.20 19.24
C LEU A 13 -14.64 -25.32 20.32
N GLY A 14 -13.49 -24.69 20.04
CA GLY A 14 -12.57 -24.19 21.06
C GLY A 14 -12.56 -22.66 21.06
N LEU A 15 -13.24 -22.05 22.04
CA LEU A 15 -12.99 -20.68 22.48
C LEU A 15 -11.78 -20.70 23.44
N GLY A 16 -10.69 -20.03 23.09
CA GLY A 16 -9.65 -19.57 24.03
C GLY A 16 -9.46 -18.08 23.78
N SER A 17 -9.86 -17.18 24.68
CA SER A 17 -9.27 -16.81 25.97
C SER A 17 -7.86 -16.25 25.85
N CYS A 18 -7.79 -14.91 25.88
CA CYS A 18 -6.61 -14.05 25.89
C CYS A 18 -5.65 -14.31 27.06
N SER A 19 -4.35 -14.10 26.84
CA SER A 19 -3.44 -13.33 27.72
C SER A 19 -2.04 -13.16 27.07
N GLY A 20 -1.52 -11.93 27.08
CA GLY A 20 -0.16 -11.51 26.69
C GLY A 20 -0.12 -10.81 25.32
N GLU A 21 -0.16 -9.48 25.16
CA GLU A 21 0.74 -8.40 25.66
C GLU A 21 2.19 -8.70 25.20
N THR A 22 2.78 -8.08 24.17
CA THR A 22 3.20 -6.67 24.12
C THR A 22 3.66 -6.29 22.69
N ALA A 23 3.19 -5.13 22.22
CA ALA A 23 3.80 -4.17 21.29
C ALA A 23 4.66 -4.63 20.10
N ASP A 24 4.16 -4.35 18.89
CA ASP A 24 4.90 -3.51 17.93
C ASP A 24 3.87 -2.69 17.14
N ASP A 25 3.66 -1.45 17.58
CA ASP A 25 2.81 -0.45 16.94
C ASP A 25 3.44 -0.04 15.60
N THR A 26 3.01 -0.66 14.50
CA THR A 26 3.12 -0.02 13.19
C THR A 26 1.80 0.66 12.89
N SER A 27 1.84 1.99 12.88
CA SER A 27 0.74 2.93 12.76
C SER A 27 -0.29 2.59 11.68
N GLU A 28 -1.38 1.96 12.11
CA GLU A 28 -2.66 2.00 11.42
C GLU A 28 -3.38 3.27 11.88
N SER A 29 -3.11 4.38 11.23
CA SER A 29 -3.82 5.64 11.48
C SER A 29 -4.20 6.29 10.17
N GLN A 30 -5.22 5.75 9.50
CA GLN A 30 -6.06 6.52 8.60
C GLN A 30 -7.54 6.23 8.86
N ALA A 31 -7.96 6.52 10.10
CA ALA A 31 -9.31 7.01 10.32
C ALA A 31 -9.37 8.46 9.84
N SER A 32 -10.11 8.71 8.77
CA SER A 32 -10.77 9.99 8.54
C SER A 32 -12.09 9.76 7.84
N HIS A 33 -13.11 9.48 8.64
CA HIS A 33 -14.47 9.85 8.30
C HIS A 33 -14.62 11.35 8.52
N THR A 34 -15.11 12.09 7.52
CA THR A 34 -16.15 13.12 7.71
C THR A 34 -16.79 13.41 6.35
N LEU A 35 -18.00 12.88 6.16
CA LEU A 35 -18.96 13.36 5.17
C LEU A 35 -19.36 14.80 5.54
N GLY A 36 -18.61 15.77 5.02
CA GLY A 36 -18.89 17.19 5.10
C GLY A 36 -19.26 17.70 3.71
N ALA A 37 -20.51 18.11 3.54
CA ALA A 37 -21.01 18.75 2.34
C ALA A 37 -20.20 20.02 2.00
N MET A 38 -20.13 20.31 0.69
CA MET A 38 -19.53 21.48 0.00
C MET A 38 -18.10 21.28 -0.52
N GLY A 39 -18.00 20.64 -1.69
CA GLY A 39 -17.06 21.02 -2.76
C GLY A 39 -15.57 21.09 -2.43
N MET A 40 -15.08 20.28 -1.48
CA MET A 40 -13.66 20.16 -1.19
C MET A 40 -13.18 18.82 -1.76
N THR A 41 -12.32 18.87 -2.78
CA THR A 41 -11.66 17.70 -3.34
C THR A 41 -10.91 17.01 -2.20
N VAL A 42 -11.36 15.83 -1.77
CA VAL A 42 -10.67 15.07 -0.73
C VAL A 42 -9.38 14.55 -1.33
N VAL A 43 -8.28 15.20 -0.98
CA VAL A 43 -6.93 14.82 -1.36
C VAL A 43 -6.44 13.88 -0.25
N HIS A 44 -6.47 12.57 -0.48
CA HIS A 44 -5.96 11.58 0.47
C HIS A 44 -4.43 11.62 0.45
N LEU A 45 -3.84 12.12 1.55
CA LEU A 45 -2.40 12.13 1.77
C LEU A 45 -1.95 10.76 2.31
N HIS A 46 -0.96 10.17 1.66
CA HIS A 46 -0.34 8.91 2.03
C HIS A 46 1.15 9.13 2.30
N ASP A 47 1.61 8.75 3.48
CA ASP A 47 3.04 8.61 3.76
C ASP A 47 3.47 7.23 3.27
N THR A 48 4.39 7.17 2.32
CA THR A 48 4.75 5.93 1.64
C THR A 48 6.20 5.92 1.15
N ILE A 49 6.62 4.83 0.52
CA ILE A 49 7.93 4.65 -0.09
C ILE A 49 7.83 4.82 -1.60
N ALA A 50 8.67 5.70 -2.14
CA ALA A 50 8.96 5.82 -3.55
C ALA A 50 10.24 5.05 -3.91
N ARG A 51 10.24 4.30 -5.02
CA ARG A 51 11.40 3.52 -5.49
C ARG A 51 11.55 3.59 -7.00
N CYS A 52 12.77 3.32 -7.44
CA CYS A 52 13.05 3.04 -8.84
C CYS A 52 12.60 1.63 -9.22
N GLY A 53 11.81 1.52 -10.28
CA GLY A 53 11.28 0.24 -10.76
C GLY A 53 12.34 -0.80 -11.11
N CYS A 54 13.54 -0.37 -11.57
CA CYS A 54 14.64 -1.31 -11.85
C CYS A 54 15.11 -2.08 -10.60
N ALA A 55 14.85 -1.54 -9.40
CA ALA A 55 15.23 -2.14 -8.12
C ALA A 55 14.08 -2.92 -7.45
N ILE A 56 12.93 -3.00 -8.12
CA ILE A 56 11.74 -3.72 -7.65
C ILE A 56 11.64 -5.00 -8.46
N GLU A 57 11.84 -6.14 -7.81
CA GLU A 57 11.96 -7.46 -8.46
C GLU A 57 10.68 -7.83 -9.22
N GLU A 58 9.51 -7.50 -8.68
CA GLU A 58 8.21 -7.79 -9.30
C GLU A 58 7.83 -6.87 -10.48
N VAL A 59 8.47 -5.70 -10.63
CA VAL A 59 8.15 -4.71 -11.68
C VAL A 59 8.94 -5.00 -12.95
N GLY A 60 10.26 -5.21 -12.83
CA GLY A 60 11.13 -5.56 -13.96
C GLY A 60 11.37 -4.44 -14.99
N GLU A 61 10.79 -3.25 -14.79
CA GLU A 61 10.91 -2.08 -15.67
C GLU A 61 11.38 -0.84 -14.90
N CYS A 62 12.16 0.01 -15.57
CA CYS A 62 12.71 1.20 -14.97
C CYS A 62 11.71 2.37 -15.01
N GLY A 63 11.51 3.01 -13.86
CA GLY A 63 10.62 4.15 -13.73
C GLY A 63 10.50 4.60 -12.28
N ASN A 64 9.61 5.56 -12.04
CA ASN A 64 9.30 6.08 -10.71
C ASN A 64 8.05 5.36 -10.18
N TYR A 65 8.17 4.66 -9.05
CA TYR A 65 7.06 3.92 -8.44
C TYR A 65 6.82 4.40 -7.03
N VAL A 66 5.57 4.39 -6.59
CA VAL A 66 5.16 4.66 -5.21
C VAL A 66 4.43 3.43 -4.67
N GLN A 67 4.64 3.11 -3.40
CA GLN A 67 3.92 2.02 -2.76
C GLN A 67 2.52 2.50 -2.36
N ILE A 68 1.47 1.83 -2.83
CA ILE A 68 0.09 2.11 -2.46
C ILE A 68 -0.52 0.77 -2.03
N ASP A 69 -1.07 0.70 -0.81
CA ASP A 69 -1.66 -0.51 -0.24
C ASP A 69 -0.75 -1.76 -0.35
N GLY A 70 0.55 -1.56 -0.11
CA GLY A 70 1.56 -2.63 -0.15
C GLY A 70 2.08 -2.99 -1.54
N SER A 71 1.53 -2.42 -2.61
CA SER A 71 1.94 -2.69 -4.01
C SER A 71 2.64 -1.48 -4.62
N PHE A 72 3.70 -1.71 -5.40
CA PHE A 72 4.35 -0.63 -6.14
C PHE A 72 3.59 -0.31 -7.43
N VAL A 73 3.17 0.95 -7.56
CA VAL A 73 2.44 1.46 -8.71
C VAL A 73 3.24 2.57 -9.38
N GLU A 74 3.28 2.55 -10.71
CA GLU A 74 4.02 3.53 -11.49
C GLU A 74 3.41 4.94 -11.35
N LEU A 75 4.25 5.95 -11.17
CA LEU A 75 3.87 7.35 -11.15
C LEU A 75 3.81 7.91 -12.58
N THR A 76 2.62 7.89 -13.17
CA THR A 76 2.41 8.17 -14.60
C THR A 76 2.55 9.65 -14.96
N ASN A 77 2.50 10.54 -13.97
CA ASN A 77 2.62 11.97 -14.15
C ASN A 77 3.93 12.55 -13.59
N SER A 78 4.97 11.72 -13.41
CA SER A 78 6.29 12.11 -12.90
C SER A 78 6.82 13.41 -13.52
N LYS A 79 6.74 13.57 -14.84
CA LYS A 79 7.20 14.76 -15.55
C LYS A 79 6.44 16.04 -15.16
N LYS A 80 5.15 15.94 -14.87
CA LYS A 80 4.32 17.08 -14.43
C LYS A 80 4.71 17.54 -13.01
N LEU A 81 5.24 16.62 -12.22
CA LEU A 81 5.74 16.87 -10.86
C LEU A 81 7.20 17.36 -10.84
N GLY A 82 7.81 17.60 -12.01
CA GLY A 82 9.20 18.02 -12.11
C GLY A 82 10.21 16.91 -11.79
N LEU A 83 9.75 15.66 -11.69
CA LEU A 83 10.62 14.51 -11.52
C LEU A 83 11.21 14.11 -12.87
N GLY A 84 12.50 13.74 -12.88
CA GLY A 84 13.09 13.03 -14.01
C GLY A 84 12.48 11.63 -14.17
N GLU A 85 12.75 10.95 -15.27
CA GLU A 85 12.22 9.60 -15.57
C GLU A 85 12.68 8.53 -14.57
N MET A 86 13.77 8.80 -13.85
CA MET A 86 14.45 7.88 -12.94
C MET A 86 14.89 8.60 -11.66
N ALA A 87 14.02 9.47 -11.12
CA ALA A 87 14.36 10.37 -10.03
C ALA A 87 14.90 9.65 -8.78
N TRP A 88 14.46 8.40 -8.57
CA TRP A 88 14.84 7.57 -7.42
C TRP A 88 15.77 6.41 -7.75
N CYS A 89 16.31 6.34 -8.97
CA CYS A 89 17.23 5.26 -9.31
C CYS A 89 18.58 5.46 -8.63
N GLY A 90 19.13 4.36 -8.09
CA GLY A 90 20.34 4.37 -7.25
C GLY A 90 20.09 4.77 -5.79
N GLN A 91 18.83 4.93 -5.36
CA GLN A 91 18.45 5.20 -3.97
C GLN A 91 17.76 3.97 -3.37
N ASP A 92 17.99 3.70 -2.09
CA ASP A 92 17.36 2.59 -1.33
C ASP A 92 15.94 2.94 -0.87
N GLY A 93 15.14 3.47 -1.80
CA GLY A 93 13.81 4.01 -1.53
C GLY A 93 13.84 5.36 -0.82
N VAL A 94 12.82 6.16 -1.09
CA VAL A 94 12.66 7.51 -0.55
C VAL A 94 11.30 7.57 0.12
N ARG A 95 11.27 7.96 1.40
CA ARG A 95 9.99 8.26 2.05
C ARG A 95 9.40 9.52 1.42
N VAL A 96 8.15 9.43 1.02
CA VAL A 96 7.42 10.53 0.41
C VAL A 96 6.04 10.64 1.04
N GLN A 97 5.55 11.86 1.16
CA GLN A 97 4.14 12.14 1.32
C GLN A 97 3.56 12.41 -0.06
N THR A 98 2.52 11.67 -0.43
CA THR A 98 1.88 11.77 -1.74
C THR A 98 0.38 11.94 -1.60
N ALA A 99 -0.24 12.63 -2.54
CA ALA A 99 -1.69 12.59 -2.67
C ALA A 99 -2.11 12.53 -4.13
N GLY A 100 -3.19 11.82 -4.42
CA GLY A 100 -3.52 11.45 -5.80
C GLY A 100 -4.48 10.29 -5.88
N GLU A 101 -4.60 9.72 -7.08
CA GLU A 101 -5.52 8.62 -7.38
C GLU A 101 -4.90 7.58 -8.30
N LEU A 102 -5.42 6.36 -8.23
CA LEU A 102 -5.13 5.32 -9.20
C LEU A 102 -5.98 5.53 -10.45
N SER A 103 -5.33 5.68 -11.60
CA SER A 103 -5.97 5.90 -12.90
C SER A 103 -5.22 5.13 -13.99
N ASP A 104 -5.96 4.41 -14.83
CA ASP A 104 -5.41 3.61 -15.95
C ASP A 104 -4.27 2.64 -15.57
N GLY A 105 -4.33 2.08 -14.35
CA GLY A 105 -3.31 1.13 -13.86
C GLY A 105 -2.04 1.77 -13.30
N GLY A 106 -1.99 3.10 -13.25
CA GLY A 106 -0.90 3.86 -12.63
C GLY A 106 -1.41 4.83 -11.57
N TYR A 107 -0.48 5.44 -10.83
CA TYR A 107 -0.77 6.45 -9.82
C TYR A 107 -0.54 7.85 -10.41
N VAL A 108 -1.54 8.72 -10.29
CA VAL A 108 -1.47 10.12 -10.70
C VAL A 108 -1.42 10.96 -9.43
N ALA A 109 -0.22 11.43 -9.05
CA ALA A 109 -0.10 12.27 -7.87
C ALA A 109 -0.51 13.72 -8.18
N ALA A 110 -1.43 14.28 -7.42
CA ALA A 110 -1.66 15.72 -7.38
C ALA A 110 -0.48 16.43 -6.69
N GLU A 111 0.08 15.81 -5.65
CA GLU A 111 1.19 16.33 -4.87
C GLU A 111 2.14 15.20 -4.48
N LEU A 112 3.44 15.48 -4.44
CA LEU A 112 4.46 14.53 -4.02
C LEU A 112 5.63 15.27 -3.39
N THR A 113 5.91 14.98 -2.12
CA THR A 113 6.96 15.65 -1.35
C THR A 113 7.81 14.60 -0.64
N PRO A 114 9.15 14.59 -0.81
CA PRO A 114 10.03 13.79 0.03
C PRO A 114 9.88 14.18 1.51
N ILE A 115 9.87 13.19 2.39
CA ILE A 115 9.82 13.38 3.84
C ILE A 115 10.96 12.60 4.48
N ASP A 116 11.67 13.23 5.43
CA ASP A 116 12.79 12.63 6.15
C ASP A 116 12.33 11.64 7.24
#